data_AF-A0A1J5QX25-F1
#
_entry.id   AF-A0A1J5QX25-F1
#
_cell.length_a   1.000
_cell.length_b   1.000
_cell.length_c   1.000
_cell.angle_alpha   90.00
_cell.angle_beta   90.00
_cell.angle_gamma   90.00
#
_symmetry.space_group_name_H-M   'P 1'
#
loop_
_entity.id
_entity.type
_entity.pdbx_description
1 polymer ?
#
loop_
_entity_poly.entity_id
_entity_poly.type
_entity_poly.pdbx_seq_one_letter_code
_entity_poly.pdbx_strand_id
1 'polypeptide(L)'
;MEQTSEMQSGQGDKTSELDLSDEQFDEIVEIICEIDDPIELCECVYSTIESLLWRETDRDLLNAFSEKVGEVIGDIPFEAPAKDRETAIRDAARASLAILRNAREMRASRQSSETAPVAEEKTASSDDDEFYYLPPNLAHLLKHVEYTSPAPLEPMQKFETFRQLYETAIINKINNTLVFFHKQCDSTFRDLPRPFILSPAFSKNLQKAIEALIFPHIDSNHQVHILTPGVDWTNIDTQTFWTNRNTQLVRRKIRQLWARAWDELKLVKTAGEDGVAIAQIKENTKLLRSLLAPTTEDEYDIPRIANREILFFESMIDTPEDWLDSMNAIWQRCQDLYEQEIDPRVFQQKAREGALRDNILLACKEFPEQWGDFLVLLCHYVFPRISTRFLEQFTASLGTTDALREQRMPYLMRYLRLARINPKIKARELKEEEAWRSQSLELRNFLTGRAESKDLLHNKRVKSVSPNGV
;
A
#
# COMPACT_ATOMS: atom_id res chain seq x y z
N MET A 1 -1.38 -50.99 17.05
CA MET A 1 -0.39 -50.98 15.97
C MET A 1 -0.75 -49.82 15.07
N GLU A 2 -0.18 -48.67 15.40
CA GLU A 2 -0.30 -47.42 14.67
C GLU A 2 0.46 -47.53 13.35
N GLN A 3 -0.16 -47.10 12.26
CA GLN A 3 0.52 -46.78 11.01
C GLN A 3 0.36 -45.29 10.78
N THR A 4 1.40 -44.55 11.10
CA THR A 4 1.61 -43.15 10.73
C THR A 4 2.03 -43.10 9.27
N SER A 5 1.18 -42.52 8.42
CA SER A 5 1.47 -42.20 7.03
C SER A 5 2.15 -40.83 6.97
N GLU A 6 3.44 -40.82 6.64
CA GLU A 6 4.20 -39.61 6.32
C GLU A 6 3.66 -39.00 5.02
N MET A 7 3.01 -37.83 5.12
CA MET A 7 2.82 -36.92 3.99
C MET A 7 4.03 -35.97 3.96
N GLN A 8 4.98 -36.25 3.07
CA GLN A 8 6.03 -35.31 2.73
C GLN A 8 5.42 -34.14 1.92
N SER A 9 5.53 -32.95 2.48
CA SER A 9 5.17 -31.68 1.84
C SER A 9 6.18 -31.35 0.74
N GLY A 10 5.81 -31.53 -0.51
CA GLY A 10 6.48 -30.91 -1.64
C GLY A 10 6.14 -29.42 -1.70
N GLN A 11 6.90 -28.59 -0.97
CA GLN A 11 7.02 -27.17 -1.33
C GLN A 11 7.86 -27.12 -2.62
N GLY A 12 7.18 -27.20 -3.76
CA GLY A 12 7.78 -26.87 -5.05
C GLY A 12 8.18 -25.40 -5.02
N ASP A 13 9.45 -25.14 -5.33
CA ASP A 13 10.05 -23.84 -5.45
C ASP A 13 9.34 -23.05 -6.57
N LYS A 14 8.32 -22.25 -6.20
CA LYS A 14 7.50 -21.44 -7.12
C LYS A 14 8.31 -20.34 -7.82
N THR A 15 9.58 -20.15 -7.47
CA THR A 15 10.43 -19.12 -8.08
C THR A 15 10.94 -19.51 -9.48
N SER A 16 10.84 -20.79 -9.87
CA SER A 16 11.25 -21.23 -11.22
C SER A 16 10.21 -20.99 -12.32
N GLU A 17 8.99 -20.57 -11.97
CA GLU A 17 7.84 -20.51 -12.90
C GLU A 17 7.70 -19.16 -13.63
N LEU A 18 8.59 -18.20 -13.36
CA LEU A 18 8.55 -16.84 -13.92
C LEU A 18 9.69 -16.51 -14.89
N ASP A 19 10.57 -17.46 -15.21
CA ASP A 19 11.62 -17.23 -16.20
C ASP A 19 11.05 -17.50 -17.61
N LEU A 20 11.11 -16.48 -18.47
CA LEU A 20 10.75 -16.60 -19.89
C LEU A 20 11.55 -17.73 -20.52
N SER A 21 10.85 -18.78 -20.94
CA SER A 21 11.44 -19.90 -21.67
C SER A 21 12.05 -19.40 -23.00
N ASP A 22 12.99 -20.18 -23.56
CA ASP A 22 13.54 -19.90 -24.91
C ASP A 22 12.44 -19.74 -25.95
N GLU A 23 11.43 -20.62 -25.90
CA GLU A 23 10.29 -20.60 -26.83
C GLU A 23 9.46 -19.32 -26.71
N GLN A 24 9.17 -18.87 -25.48
CA GLN A 24 8.44 -17.61 -25.25
C GLN A 24 9.25 -16.39 -25.68
N PHE A 25 10.57 -16.42 -25.49
CA PHE A 25 11.44 -15.33 -25.94
C PHE A 25 11.48 -15.25 -27.48
N ASP A 26 11.53 -16.39 -28.16
CA ASP A 26 11.49 -16.45 -29.62
C ASP A 26 10.13 -15.97 -30.17
N GLU A 27 9.01 -16.30 -29.52
CA GLU A 27 7.68 -15.76 -29.87
C GLU A 27 7.64 -14.23 -29.76
N ILE A 28 8.22 -13.67 -28.69
CA ILE A 28 8.31 -12.22 -28.50
C ILE A 28 9.21 -11.57 -29.58
N VAL A 29 10.28 -12.25 -29.99
CA VAL A 29 11.15 -11.78 -31.09
C VAL A 29 10.37 -11.67 -32.39
N GLU A 30 9.53 -12.65 -32.71
CA GLU A 30 8.66 -12.62 -33.90
C GLU A 30 7.67 -11.46 -33.81
N ILE A 31 6.99 -11.29 -32.67
CA ILE A 31 6.05 -10.19 -32.44
C ILE A 31 6.70 -8.83 -32.65
N ILE A 32 7.86 -8.58 -32.03
CA ILE A 32 8.58 -7.30 -32.13
C ILE A 32 8.96 -6.96 -33.58
N CYS A 33 9.24 -7.97 -34.40
CA CYS A 33 9.56 -7.78 -35.82
C CYS A 33 8.36 -7.40 -36.69
N GLU A 34 7.13 -7.66 -36.23
CA GLU A 34 5.88 -7.36 -36.95
C GLU A 34 5.26 -6.02 -36.55
N ILE A 35 5.77 -5.33 -35.52
CA ILE A 35 5.21 -4.07 -35.04
C ILE A 35 5.61 -2.91 -35.96
N ASP A 36 4.59 -2.28 -36.58
CA ASP A 36 4.73 -1.11 -37.45
C ASP A 36 4.41 0.23 -36.76
N ASP A 37 4.01 0.21 -35.50
CA ASP A 37 3.72 1.40 -34.68
C ASP A 37 4.80 1.64 -33.61
N PRO A 38 5.41 2.83 -33.55
CA PRO A 38 6.53 3.09 -32.63
C PRO A 38 6.10 3.09 -31.15
N ILE A 39 4.84 3.39 -30.83
CA ILE A 39 4.33 3.37 -29.45
C ILE A 39 4.12 1.92 -29.02
N GLU A 40 3.47 1.11 -29.86
CA GLU A 40 3.30 -0.33 -29.60
C GLU A 40 4.65 -1.04 -29.48
N LEU A 41 5.64 -0.67 -30.30
CA LEU A 41 7.00 -1.21 -30.22
C LEU A 41 7.64 -0.89 -28.87
N CYS A 42 7.49 0.36 -28.42
CA CYS A 42 7.96 0.83 -27.13
C CYS A 42 7.34 0.00 -25.99
N GLU A 43 6.01 -0.06 -25.92
CA GLU A 43 5.29 -0.79 -24.87
C GLU A 43 5.67 -2.27 -24.82
N CYS A 44 5.78 -2.92 -25.99
CA CYS A 44 6.16 -4.33 -26.10
C CYS A 44 7.59 -4.58 -25.58
N VAL A 45 8.55 -3.74 -25.99
CA VAL A 45 9.95 -3.89 -25.57
C VAL A 45 10.13 -3.62 -24.07
N TYR A 46 9.52 -2.57 -23.53
CA TYR A 46 9.60 -2.25 -22.09
C TYR A 46 9.01 -3.37 -21.22
N SER A 47 7.81 -3.86 -21.58
CA SER A 47 7.16 -4.99 -20.89
C SER A 47 8.03 -6.25 -20.91
N THR A 48 8.71 -6.50 -22.04
CA THR A 48 9.62 -7.65 -22.17
C THR A 48 10.87 -7.49 -21.29
N ILE A 49 11.48 -6.29 -21.22
CA ILE A 49 12.62 -6.04 -20.33
C ILE A 49 12.22 -6.21 -18.87
N GLU A 50 11.07 -5.67 -18.46
CA GLU A 50 10.56 -5.82 -17.09
C GLU A 50 10.33 -7.29 -16.73
N SER A 51 9.75 -8.05 -17.65
CA SER A 51 9.55 -9.50 -17.50
C SER A 51 10.87 -10.27 -17.45
N LEU A 52 11.89 -9.83 -18.19
CA LEU A 52 13.22 -10.44 -18.14
C LEU A 52 13.96 -10.10 -16.85
N LEU A 53 13.79 -8.89 -16.29
CA LEU A 53 14.59 -8.34 -15.18
C LEU A 53 13.73 -8.04 -13.94
N TRP A 54 12.78 -8.92 -13.64
CA TRP A 54 11.80 -8.72 -12.56
C TRP A 54 12.39 -8.81 -11.15
N ARG A 55 13.59 -9.39 -10.98
CA ARG A 55 14.22 -9.59 -9.67
C ARG A 55 14.75 -8.28 -9.11
N GLU A 56 14.69 -8.12 -7.79
CA GLU A 56 15.19 -6.91 -7.12
C GLU A 56 16.69 -6.68 -7.34
N THR A 57 17.46 -7.76 -7.43
CA THR A 57 18.91 -7.75 -7.74
C THR A 57 19.22 -7.27 -9.15
N ASP A 58 18.25 -7.27 -10.07
CA ASP A 58 18.42 -6.90 -11.47
C ASP A 58 17.98 -5.45 -11.77
N ARG A 59 17.57 -4.69 -10.75
CA ARG A 59 16.99 -3.35 -10.91
C ARG A 59 17.94 -2.33 -11.54
N ASP A 60 19.25 -2.48 -11.31
CA ASP A 60 20.28 -1.65 -11.95
C ASP A 60 20.38 -1.93 -13.46
N LEU A 61 20.30 -3.21 -13.86
CA LEU A 61 20.23 -3.61 -15.26
C LEU A 61 18.94 -3.12 -15.91
N LEU A 62 17.81 -3.26 -15.23
CA LEU A 62 16.50 -2.79 -15.72
C LEU A 62 16.57 -1.33 -16.12
N ASN A 63 17.01 -0.45 -15.20
CA ASN A 63 17.15 0.98 -15.48
C ASN A 63 18.09 1.26 -16.67
N ALA A 64 19.25 0.58 -16.73
CA ALA A 64 20.23 0.79 -17.78
C ALA A 64 19.75 0.33 -19.16
N PHE A 65 18.97 -0.76 -19.24
CA PHE A 65 18.42 -1.24 -20.50
C PHE A 65 17.19 -0.44 -20.92
N SER A 66 16.34 -0.02 -19.97
CA SER A 66 15.23 0.92 -20.22
C SER A 66 15.72 2.22 -20.85
N GLU A 67 16.80 2.82 -20.35
CA GLU A 67 17.38 4.04 -20.92
C GLU A 67 17.82 3.84 -22.38
N LYS A 68 18.52 2.74 -22.68
CA LYS A 68 18.95 2.39 -24.05
C LYS A 68 17.79 2.18 -25.00
N VAL A 69 16.71 1.55 -24.56
CA VAL A 69 15.49 1.41 -25.38
C VAL A 69 14.86 2.76 -25.65
N GLY A 70 14.80 3.62 -24.64
CA GLY A 70 14.33 5.00 -24.77
C GLY A 70 15.12 5.78 -25.82
N GLU A 71 16.45 5.65 -25.86
CA GLU A 71 17.30 6.27 -26.87
C GLU A 71 17.00 5.74 -28.29
N VAL A 72 16.97 4.41 -28.45
CA VAL A 72 16.72 3.76 -29.76
C VAL A 72 15.35 4.13 -30.34
N ILE A 73 14.31 4.12 -29.53
CA ILE A 73 12.94 4.40 -29.97
C ILE A 73 12.71 5.92 -30.08
N GLY A 74 13.36 6.71 -29.24
CA GLY A 74 13.30 8.18 -29.28
C GLY A 74 13.86 8.79 -30.57
N ASP A 75 14.77 8.07 -31.24
CA ASP A 75 15.36 8.48 -32.52
C ASP A 75 14.44 8.26 -33.74
N ILE A 76 13.25 7.65 -33.57
CA ILE A 76 12.30 7.43 -34.66
C ILE A 76 11.66 8.78 -35.09
N PRO A 77 11.84 9.21 -36.35
CA PRO A 77 11.32 10.50 -36.80
C PRO A 77 9.81 10.42 -37.11
N PHE A 78 8.97 10.87 -36.17
CA PHE A 78 7.50 10.85 -36.31
C PHE A 78 6.96 11.62 -37.53
N GLU A 79 7.66 12.68 -37.94
CA GLU A 79 7.26 13.56 -39.06
C GLU A 79 7.83 13.12 -40.42
N ALA A 80 8.62 12.04 -40.46
CA ALA A 80 9.19 11.55 -41.72
C ALA A 80 8.12 10.95 -42.65
N PRO A 81 8.38 10.90 -43.97
CA PRO A 81 7.54 10.16 -44.90
C PRO A 81 7.33 8.71 -44.45
N ALA A 82 6.13 8.15 -44.70
CA ALA A 82 5.74 6.84 -44.18
C ALA A 82 6.77 5.72 -44.43
N LYS A 83 7.39 5.72 -45.62
CA LYS A 83 8.42 4.73 -46.00
C LYS A 83 9.71 4.86 -45.17
N ASP A 84 10.13 6.09 -44.86
CA ASP A 84 11.34 6.36 -44.08
C ASP A 84 11.07 6.03 -42.61
N ARG A 85 9.85 6.35 -42.12
CA ARG A 85 9.40 5.97 -40.78
C ARG A 85 9.32 4.46 -40.60
N GLU A 86 8.75 3.73 -41.55
CA GLU A 86 8.68 2.26 -41.55
C GLU A 86 10.08 1.63 -41.53
N THR A 87 11.03 2.22 -42.26
CA THR A 87 12.43 1.78 -42.23
C THR A 87 13.08 2.04 -40.87
N ALA A 88 12.86 3.23 -40.29
CA ALA A 88 13.35 3.57 -38.96
C ALA A 88 12.76 2.68 -37.85
N ILE A 89 11.47 2.34 -37.93
CA ILE A 89 10.82 1.41 -36.98
C ILE A 89 11.44 0.02 -37.05
N ARG A 90 11.67 -0.51 -38.26
CA ARG A 90 12.35 -1.81 -38.43
C ARG A 90 13.77 -1.82 -37.86
N ASP A 91 14.51 -0.74 -38.05
CA ASP A 91 15.87 -0.62 -37.51
C ASP A 91 15.85 -0.47 -35.98
N ALA A 92 14.91 0.29 -35.42
CA ALA A 92 14.69 0.39 -33.98
C ALA A 92 14.26 -0.96 -33.36
N ALA A 93 13.41 -1.73 -34.03
CA ALA A 93 13.02 -3.08 -33.59
C ALA A 93 14.24 -4.01 -33.53
N ARG A 94 15.09 -4.03 -34.58
CA ARG A 94 16.34 -4.82 -34.58
C ARG A 94 17.29 -4.42 -33.45
N ALA A 95 17.45 -3.12 -33.22
CA ALA A 95 18.30 -2.61 -32.14
C ALA A 95 17.73 -2.99 -30.76
N SER A 96 16.42 -2.88 -30.57
CA SER A 96 15.72 -3.29 -29.34
C SER A 96 15.88 -4.79 -29.06
N LEU A 97 15.80 -5.64 -30.09
CA LEU A 97 16.07 -7.08 -29.95
C LEU A 97 17.52 -7.38 -29.52
N ALA A 98 18.49 -6.61 -29.99
CA ALA A 98 19.87 -6.75 -29.54
C ALA A 98 20.04 -6.37 -28.06
N ILE A 99 19.33 -5.33 -27.60
CA ILE A 99 19.28 -4.93 -26.19
C ILE A 99 18.66 -6.04 -25.34
N LEU A 100 17.52 -6.60 -25.75
CA LEU A 100 16.82 -7.69 -25.05
C LEU A 100 17.69 -8.95 -24.91
N ARG A 101 18.40 -9.35 -25.97
CA ARG A 101 19.33 -10.48 -25.93
C ARG A 101 20.49 -10.23 -24.95
N ASN A 102 21.05 -9.03 -24.95
CA ASN A 102 22.11 -8.66 -24.02
C ASN A 102 21.61 -8.67 -22.56
N ALA A 103 20.42 -8.12 -22.30
CA ALA A 103 19.80 -8.17 -20.96
C ALA A 103 19.65 -9.62 -20.46
N ARG A 104 19.21 -10.51 -21.34
CA ARG A 104 19.08 -11.95 -21.07
C ARG A 104 20.44 -12.60 -20.75
N GLU A 105 21.47 -12.34 -21.55
CA GLU A 105 22.82 -12.86 -21.34
C GLU A 105 23.46 -12.36 -20.03
N MET A 106 23.28 -11.07 -19.70
CA MET A 106 23.77 -10.49 -18.45
C MET A 106 23.08 -11.12 -17.23
N ARG A 107 21.76 -11.35 -17.31
CA ARG A 107 21.01 -12.04 -16.26
C ARG A 107 21.46 -13.48 -16.05
N ALA A 108 21.61 -14.24 -17.13
CA ALA A 108 22.09 -15.63 -17.06
C ALA A 108 23.50 -15.71 -16.43
N SER A 109 24.36 -14.73 -16.73
CA SER A 109 25.70 -14.60 -16.13
C SER A 109 25.63 -14.33 -14.62
N ARG A 110 24.70 -13.47 -14.16
CA ARG A 110 24.46 -13.21 -12.73
C ARG A 110 23.93 -14.44 -11.99
N GLN A 111 22.93 -15.12 -12.55
CA GLN A 111 22.39 -16.35 -11.95
C GLN A 111 23.46 -17.44 -11.78
N SER A 112 24.39 -17.55 -12.74
CA SER A 112 25.52 -18.49 -12.66
C SER A 112 26.51 -18.14 -11.55
N SER A 113 26.63 -16.86 -11.19
CA SER A 113 27.48 -16.42 -10.07
C SER A 113 26.83 -16.57 -8.70
N GLU A 114 25.50 -16.46 -8.65
CA GLU A 114 24.70 -16.56 -7.42
C GLU A 114 24.46 -18.00 -6.97
N THR A 115 24.42 -18.94 -7.93
CA THR A 115 24.29 -20.38 -7.67
C THR A 115 25.62 -21.07 -7.31
N ALA A 116 26.73 -20.34 -7.27
CA ALA A 116 27.95 -20.84 -6.65
C ALA A 116 27.69 -21.04 -5.14
N PRO A 117 28.04 -22.21 -4.55
CA PRO A 117 27.68 -22.53 -3.18
C PRO A 117 28.31 -21.51 -2.22
N VAL A 118 27.49 -20.56 -1.77
CA VAL A 118 27.80 -19.69 -0.64
C VAL A 118 27.92 -20.63 0.56
N ALA A 119 29.14 -20.71 1.11
CA ALA A 119 29.39 -21.44 2.34
C ALA A 119 28.39 -20.95 3.40
N GLU A 120 27.58 -21.86 3.92
CA GLU A 120 26.48 -21.63 4.86
C GLU A 120 26.82 -20.54 5.88
N GLU A 121 26.37 -19.31 5.59
CA GLU A 121 26.35 -18.25 6.57
C GLU A 121 25.19 -18.58 7.50
N LYS A 122 25.53 -19.19 8.64
CA LYS A 122 24.60 -19.52 9.72
C LYS A 122 23.71 -18.31 9.99
N THR A 123 22.45 -18.42 9.60
CA THR A 123 21.38 -17.58 10.10
C THR A 123 21.36 -17.74 11.60
N ALA A 124 21.90 -16.75 12.31
CA ALA A 124 21.83 -16.66 13.75
C ALA A 124 20.35 -16.68 14.13
N SER A 125 19.93 -17.78 14.75
CA SER A 125 18.62 -17.90 15.38
C SER A 125 18.45 -16.75 16.37
N SER A 126 17.36 -16.00 16.17
CA SER A 126 16.89 -14.83 16.94
C SER A 126 16.54 -15.12 18.42
N ASP A 127 17.13 -16.13 19.04
CA ASP A 127 16.72 -16.63 20.36
C ASP A 127 17.75 -16.40 21.48
N ASP A 128 18.92 -15.82 21.16
CA ASP A 128 19.85 -15.28 22.17
C ASP A 128 19.48 -13.82 22.50
N ASP A 129 18.21 -13.60 22.88
CA ASP A 129 17.84 -12.38 23.60
C ASP A 129 18.53 -12.43 24.96
N GLU A 130 19.67 -11.75 25.05
CA GLU A 130 20.39 -11.53 26.30
C GLU A 130 19.40 -10.87 27.29
N PHE A 131 18.82 -11.67 28.18
CA PHE A 131 17.78 -11.23 29.12
C PHE A 131 18.37 -10.23 30.11
N TYR A 132 18.39 -8.96 29.74
CA TYR A 132 18.63 -7.86 30.67
C TYR A 132 17.54 -7.93 31.75
N TYR A 133 17.94 -7.96 33.03
CA TYR A 133 16.99 -7.86 34.13
C TYR A 133 16.48 -6.42 34.22
N LEU A 134 15.56 -6.05 33.33
CA LEU A 134 14.96 -4.73 33.30
C LEU A 134 13.97 -4.56 34.47
N PRO A 135 13.97 -3.38 35.11
CA PRO A 135 12.91 -3.02 36.04
C PRO A 135 11.52 -3.24 35.40
N PRO A 136 10.53 -3.79 36.12
CA PRO A 136 9.20 -4.04 35.58
C PRO A 136 8.51 -2.79 34.99
N ASN A 137 8.86 -1.61 35.50
CA ASN A 137 8.37 -0.31 35.00
C ASN A 137 9.04 0.16 33.70
N LEU A 138 10.04 -0.57 33.17
CA LEU A 138 10.73 -0.24 31.91
C LEU A 138 10.60 -1.35 30.87
N ALA A 139 10.33 -2.59 31.30
CA ALA A 139 10.16 -3.74 30.40
C ALA A 139 9.08 -3.51 29.35
N HIS A 140 8.01 -2.77 29.66
CA HIS A 140 6.95 -2.46 28.69
C HIS A 140 7.41 -1.57 27.54
N LEU A 141 8.50 -0.82 27.70
CA LEU A 141 9.08 0.01 26.63
C LEU A 141 9.82 -0.81 25.57
N LEU A 142 10.17 -2.06 25.87
CA LEU A 142 10.82 -2.96 24.93
C LEU A 142 9.85 -3.95 24.28
N LYS A 143 8.54 -3.78 24.45
CA LYS A 143 7.56 -4.61 23.74
C LYS A 143 7.42 -4.12 22.30
N HIS A 144 7.39 -5.05 21.34
CA HIS A 144 7.06 -4.71 19.96
C HIS A 144 5.66 -4.09 19.91
N VAL A 145 5.48 -3.13 19.02
CA VAL A 145 4.14 -2.67 18.69
C VAL A 145 3.44 -3.78 17.95
N GLU A 146 2.68 -4.57 18.69
CA GLU A 146 1.83 -5.61 18.14
C GLU A 146 0.57 -4.95 17.57
N TYR A 147 0.30 -5.22 16.30
CA TYR A 147 -0.94 -4.85 15.65
C TYR A 147 -1.53 -6.06 14.95
N THR A 148 -2.86 -6.13 14.93
CA THR A 148 -3.59 -7.14 14.19
C THR A 148 -3.86 -6.62 12.77
N SER A 149 -3.41 -7.34 11.76
CA SER A 149 -3.85 -7.14 10.38
C SER A 149 -4.92 -8.19 10.06
N PRO A 150 -6.13 -7.81 9.64
CA PRO A 150 -7.10 -8.77 9.13
C PRO A 150 -6.51 -9.52 7.93
N ALA A 151 -6.86 -10.80 7.80
CA ALA A 151 -6.50 -11.57 6.62
C ALA A 151 -7.24 -11.03 5.39
N PRO A 152 -6.60 -10.98 4.22
CA PRO A 152 -7.28 -10.75 2.94
C PRO A 152 -8.36 -11.81 2.72
N LEU A 153 -9.37 -11.48 1.92
CA LEU A 153 -10.40 -12.46 1.58
C LEU A 153 -9.81 -13.52 0.64
N GLU A 154 -10.08 -14.78 0.95
CA GLU A 154 -9.67 -15.89 0.10
C GLU A 154 -10.38 -15.80 -1.26
N PRO A 155 -9.69 -16.06 -2.38
CA PRO A 155 -10.30 -16.05 -3.69
C PRO A 155 -11.44 -17.06 -3.77
N MET A 156 -12.66 -16.58 -4.03
CA MET A 156 -13.80 -17.47 -4.22
C MET A 156 -13.71 -18.15 -5.59
N GLN A 157 -14.02 -19.44 -5.61
CA GLN A 157 -14.04 -20.27 -6.81
C GLN A 157 -15.46 -20.79 -7.06
N LYS A 158 -15.72 -21.21 -8.31
CA LYS A 158 -16.96 -21.87 -8.75
C LYS A 158 -18.19 -20.96 -8.60
N PHE A 159 -18.52 -20.26 -9.67
CA PHE A 159 -19.70 -19.40 -9.76
C PHE A 159 -20.82 -20.12 -10.52
N GLU A 160 -22.09 -19.77 -10.26
CA GLU A 160 -23.21 -20.30 -11.06
C GLU A 160 -23.42 -19.47 -12.32
N THR A 161 -23.05 -18.19 -12.26
CA THR A 161 -23.21 -17.24 -13.37
C THR A 161 -21.99 -16.33 -13.47
N PHE A 162 -21.72 -15.84 -14.68
CA PHE A 162 -20.70 -14.82 -14.90
C PHE A 162 -20.97 -13.53 -14.08
N ARG A 163 -22.26 -13.23 -13.83
CA ARG A 163 -22.66 -12.12 -12.97
C ARG A 163 -22.12 -12.25 -11.56
N GLN A 164 -22.37 -13.40 -10.93
CA GLN A 164 -21.84 -13.69 -9.60
C GLN A 164 -20.31 -13.60 -9.58
N LEU A 165 -19.62 -14.04 -10.64
CA LEU A 165 -18.16 -13.92 -10.75
C LEU A 165 -17.71 -12.45 -10.69
N TYR A 166 -18.19 -11.57 -11.58
CA TYR A 166 -17.67 -10.20 -11.59
C TYR A 166 -18.12 -9.38 -10.38
N GLU A 167 -19.33 -9.59 -9.86
CA GLU A 167 -19.80 -8.90 -8.65
C GLU A 167 -18.90 -9.28 -7.47
N THR A 168 -18.66 -10.58 -7.28
CA THR A 168 -17.79 -11.09 -6.22
C THR A 168 -16.33 -10.64 -6.43
N ALA A 169 -15.83 -10.62 -7.67
CA ALA A 169 -14.48 -10.17 -7.97
C ALA A 169 -14.27 -8.67 -7.67
N ILE A 170 -15.27 -7.82 -7.93
CA ILE A 170 -15.26 -6.39 -7.57
C ILE A 170 -15.25 -6.22 -6.04
N ILE A 171 -16.16 -6.89 -5.34
CA ILE A 171 -16.23 -6.81 -3.88
C ILE A 171 -14.94 -7.35 -3.23
N ASN A 172 -14.39 -8.45 -3.75
CA ASN A 172 -13.13 -9.01 -3.27
C ASN A 172 -11.97 -8.02 -3.44
N LYS A 173 -11.83 -7.39 -4.61
CA LYS A 173 -10.79 -6.40 -4.87
C LYS A 173 -10.89 -5.17 -3.94
N ILE A 174 -12.12 -4.68 -3.74
CA ILE A 174 -12.38 -3.57 -2.81
C ILE A 174 -12.06 -3.97 -1.37
N ASN A 175 -12.52 -5.14 -0.92
CA ASN A 175 -12.29 -5.60 0.44
C ASN A 175 -10.81 -5.87 0.72
N ASN A 176 -10.06 -6.41 -0.24
CA ASN A 176 -8.60 -6.56 -0.12
C ASN A 176 -7.91 -5.20 0.07
N THR A 177 -8.38 -4.18 -0.65
CA THR A 177 -7.89 -2.80 -0.47
C THR A 177 -8.24 -2.26 0.92
N LEU A 178 -9.48 -2.45 1.39
CA LEU A 178 -9.94 -1.94 2.70
C LEU A 178 -9.29 -2.69 3.87
N VAL A 179 -9.06 -4.00 3.74
CA VAL A 179 -8.36 -4.83 4.73
C VAL A 179 -7.01 -4.25 5.10
N PHE A 180 -6.28 -3.68 4.14
CA PHE A 180 -5.01 -3.01 4.41
C PHE A 180 -5.17 -1.91 5.48
N PHE A 181 -6.22 -1.09 5.37
CA PHE A 181 -6.51 0.03 6.27
C PHE A 181 -7.17 -0.37 7.59
N HIS A 182 -7.60 -1.62 7.73
CA HIS A 182 -8.23 -2.11 8.95
C HIS A 182 -7.24 -2.61 10.02
N LYS A 183 -5.93 -2.37 9.85
CA LYS A 183 -4.93 -2.70 10.87
C LYS A 183 -5.26 -1.99 12.19
N GLN A 184 -5.12 -2.71 13.31
CA GLN A 184 -5.47 -2.19 14.64
C GLN A 184 -4.37 -2.51 15.64
N CYS A 185 -4.12 -1.57 16.56
CA CYS A 185 -3.24 -1.80 17.70
C CYS A 185 -4.04 -1.57 18.98
N ASP A 186 -4.19 -2.61 19.80
CA ASP A 186 -4.97 -2.55 21.06
C ASP A 186 -4.36 -1.59 22.08
N SER A 187 -3.06 -1.31 21.96
CA SER A 187 -2.38 -0.34 22.82
C SER A 187 -2.63 1.12 22.43
N THR A 188 -3.18 1.37 21.23
CA THR A 188 -3.40 2.72 20.71
C THR A 188 -4.86 3.12 20.85
N PHE A 189 -5.12 4.05 21.76
CA PHE A 189 -6.43 4.67 21.95
C PHE A 189 -6.45 6.10 21.36
N ARG A 190 -7.56 6.44 20.70
CA ARG A 190 -7.83 7.77 20.11
C ARG A 190 -9.28 8.16 20.43
N ASP A 191 -9.52 9.41 20.83
CA ASP A 191 -10.86 9.87 21.25
C ASP A 191 -11.80 10.14 20.09
N LEU A 192 -11.25 10.41 18.91
CA LEU A 192 -12.05 10.72 17.73
C LEU A 192 -12.43 9.42 17.03
N PRO A 193 -13.61 9.38 16.38
CA PRO A 193 -13.97 8.28 15.50
C PRO A 193 -12.91 8.08 14.42
N ARG A 194 -12.65 6.82 14.08
CA ARG A 194 -11.75 6.47 12.98
C ARG A 194 -12.30 7.03 11.67
N PRO A 195 -11.45 7.51 10.75
CA PRO A 195 -11.87 7.74 9.37
C PRO A 195 -12.57 6.50 8.81
N PHE A 196 -13.63 6.68 8.02
CA PHE A 196 -14.47 5.60 7.51
C PHE A 196 -13.69 4.39 6.96
N ILE A 197 -12.64 4.61 6.17
CA ILE A 197 -11.86 3.51 5.58
C ILE A 197 -11.04 2.69 6.57
N LEU A 198 -10.72 3.24 7.75
CA LEU A 198 -10.05 2.50 8.82
C LEU A 198 -11.02 1.61 9.61
N SER A 199 -12.34 1.69 9.34
CA SER A 199 -13.37 0.94 10.06
C SER A 199 -13.86 -0.27 9.26
N PRO A 200 -13.77 -1.50 9.80
CA PRO A 200 -14.31 -2.69 9.13
C PRO A 200 -15.80 -2.60 8.82
N ALA A 201 -16.57 -1.85 9.62
CA ALA A 201 -17.99 -1.66 9.41
C ALA A 201 -18.31 -0.90 8.11
N PHE A 202 -17.44 0.05 7.74
CA PHE A 202 -17.58 0.80 6.50
C PHE A 202 -17.55 -0.11 5.28
N SER A 203 -16.72 -1.16 5.27
CA SER A 203 -16.64 -2.11 4.15
C SER A 203 -17.98 -2.79 3.87
N LYS A 204 -18.70 -3.19 4.93
CA LYS A 204 -20.03 -3.80 4.81
C LYS A 204 -21.05 -2.81 4.26
N ASN A 205 -20.97 -1.54 4.69
CA ASN A 205 -21.88 -0.49 4.23
C ASN A 205 -21.58 -0.06 2.80
N LEU A 206 -20.30 -0.02 2.41
CA LEU A 206 -19.88 0.22 1.03
C LEU A 206 -20.32 -0.88 0.09
N GLN A 207 -20.21 -2.16 0.50
CA GLN A 207 -20.74 -3.28 -0.27
C GLN A 207 -22.24 -3.12 -0.56
N LYS A 208 -23.05 -2.83 0.47
CA LYS A 208 -24.49 -2.57 0.30
C LYS A 208 -24.76 -1.40 -0.65
N ALA A 209 -23.94 -0.34 -0.59
CA ALA A 209 -24.05 0.80 -1.49
C ALA A 209 -23.75 0.42 -2.94
N ILE A 210 -22.72 -0.38 -3.18
CA ILE A 210 -22.34 -0.88 -4.51
C ILE A 210 -23.43 -1.77 -5.08
N GLU A 211 -23.95 -2.71 -4.29
CA GLU A 211 -25.03 -3.61 -4.68
C GLU A 211 -26.30 -2.84 -5.06
N ALA A 212 -26.64 -1.79 -4.30
CA ALA A 212 -27.85 -1.01 -4.53
C ALA A 212 -27.73 0.02 -5.66
N LEU A 213 -26.55 0.63 -5.86
CA LEU A 213 -26.39 1.81 -6.72
C LEU A 213 -25.47 1.60 -7.92
N ILE A 214 -24.60 0.60 -7.92
CA ILE A 214 -23.58 0.44 -8.97
C ILE A 214 -23.85 -0.79 -9.83
N PHE A 215 -24.05 -1.96 -9.23
CA PHE A 215 -24.32 -3.20 -10.00
C PHE A 215 -25.52 -3.09 -10.95
N PRO A 216 -26.66 -2.48 -10.58
CA PRO A 216 -27.78 -2.28 -11.51
C PRO A 216 -27.39 -1.53 -12.79
N HIS A 217 -26.44 -0.57 -12.70
CA HIS A 217 -25.95 0.16 -13.88
C HIS A 217 -25.09 -0.73 -14.78
N ILE A 218 -24.26 -1.60 -14.21
CA ILE A 218 -23.45 -2.56 -14.95
C ILE A 218 -24.36 -3.58 -15.65
N ASP A 219 -25.31 -4.16 -14.91
CA ASP A 219 -26.23 -5.20 -15.38
C ASP A 219 -27.14 -4.72 -16.52
N SER A 220 -27.56 -3.46 -16.45
CA SER A 220 -28.43 -2.88 -17.48
C SER A 220 -27.74 -2.72 -18.84
N ASN A 221 -26.41 -2.87 -18.90
CA ASN A 221 -25.66 -2.65 -20.13
C ASN A 221 -25.62 -3.89 -21.04
N HIS A 222 -26.26 -3.78 -22.20
CA HIS A 222 -26.28 -4.85 -23.22
C HIS A 222 -24.90 -5.35 -23.67
N GLN A 223 -23.85 -4.51 -23.66
CA GLN A 223 -22.52 -4.94 -24.12
C GLN A 223 -21.86 -5.95 -23.17
N VAL A 224 -22.15 -5.90 -21.86
CA VAL A 224 -21.64 -6.91 -20.91
C VAL A 224 -22.21 -8.28 -21.28
N HIS A 225 -23.52 -8.34 -21.60
CA HIS A 225 -24.19 -9.57 -22.04
C HIS A 225 -23.66 -10.10 -23.37
N ILE A 226 -23.30 -9.24 -24.33
CA ILE A 226 -22.68 -9.66 -25.60
C ILE A 226 -21.30 -10.29 -25.37
N LEU A 227 -20.50 -9.71 -24.48
CA LEU A 227 -19.12 -10.15 -24.29
C LEU A 227 -19.02 -11.41 -23.42
N THR A 228 -20.02 -11.65 -22.56
CA THR A 228 -20.02 -12.75 -21.59
C THR A 228 -19.87 -14.15 -22.23
N PRO A 229 -20.59 -14.51 -23.32
CA PRO A 229 -20.47 -15.83 -23.95
C PRO A 229 -19.07 -16.18 -24.48
N GLY A 230 -18.21 -15.18 -24.71
CA GLY A 230 -16.84 -15.38 -25.18
C GLY A 230 -15.82 -15.66 -24.07
N VAL A 231 -16.23 -15.64 -22.80
CA VAL A 231 -15.35 -15.84 -21.65
C VAL A 231 -15.55 -17.25 -21.11
N ASP A 232 -14.50 -18.07 -21.11
CA ASP A 232 -14.49 -19.29 -20.29
C ASP A 232 -14.18 -18.93 -18.83
N TRP A 233 -15.25 -18.75 -18.06
CA TRP A 233 -15.17 -18.32 -16.66
C TRP A 233 -15.22 -19.48 -15.66
N THR A 234 -15.29 -20.73 -16.13
CA THR A 234 -15.44 -21.91 -15.26
C THR A 234 -14.24 -22.16 -14.34
N ASN A 235 -13.04 -21.79 -14.81
CA ASN A 235 -11.77 -21.93 -14.10
C ASN A 235 -11.21 -20.59 -13.60
N ILE A 236 -12.05 -19.54 -13.57
CA ILE A 236 -11.64 -18.21 -13.13
C ILE A 236 -12.15 -17.99 -11.70
N ASP A 237 -11.25 -17.59 -10.81
CA ASP A 237 -11.55 -17.14 -9.45
C ASP A 237 -11.61 -15.61 -9.37
N THR A 238 -11.95 -15.07 -8.20
CA THR A 238 -12.06 -13.61 -8.01
C THR A 238 -10.77 -12.83 -8.24
N GLN A 239 -9.60 -13.46 -8.07
CA GLN A 239 -8.30 -12.81 -8.20
C GLN A 239 -7.80 -12.88 -9.64
N THR A 240 -7.76 -14.08 -10.21
CA THR A 240 -7.42 -14.36 -11.61
C THR A 240 -8.36 -13.66 -12.58
N PHE A 241 -9.59 -13.33 -12.18
CA PHE A 241 -10.49 -12.49 -12.98
C PHE A 241 -9.80 -11.20 -13.45
N TRP A 242 -8.97 -10.58 -12.61
CA TRP A 242 -8.30 -9.29 -12.87
C TRP A 242 -7.04 -9.38 -13.74
N THR A 243 -6.44 -10.56 -13.85
CA THR A 243 -5.20 -10.78 -14.63
C THR A 243 -5.41 -11.59 -15.90
N ASN A 244 -6.39 -12.52 -15.93
CA ASN A 244 -6.65 -13.43 -17.05
C ASN A 244 -6.89 -12.70 -18.38
N ARG A 245 -6.21 -13.11 -19.46
CA ARG A 245 -6.36 -12.49 -20.79
C ARG A 245 -7.77 -12.62 -21.37
N ASN A 246 -8.46 -13.73 -21.12
CA ASN A 246 -9.80 -14.00 -21.64
C ASN A 246 -10.86 -13.04 -21.09
N THR A 247 -10.63 -12.44 -19.93
CA THR A 247 -11.55 -11.46 -19.33
C THR A 247 -11.19 -10.02 -19.72
N GLN A 248 -10.09 -9.75 -20.42
CA GLN A 248 -9.57 -8.39 -20.64
C GLN A 248 -10.60 -7.43 -21.25
N LEU A 249 -11.30 -7.84 -22.31
CA LEU A 249 -12.33 -7.00 -22.96
C LEU A 249 -13.51 -6.71 -22.02
N VAL A 250 -13.94 -7.72 -21.27
CA VAL A 250 -15.07 -7.58 -20.33
C VAL A 250 -14.67 -6.74 -19.13
N ARG A 251 -13.46 -6.92 -18.59
CA ARG A 251 -12.89 -6.08 -17.53
C ARG A 251 -12.85 -4.62 -17.92
N ARG A 252 -12.34 -4.31 -19.12
CA ARG A 252 -12.29 -2.93 -19.62
C ARG A 252 -13.69 -2.34 -19.69
N LYS A 253 -14.67 -3.11 -20.15
CA LYS A 253 -16.07 -2.66 -20.19
C LYS A 253 -16.66 -2.44 -18.79
N ILE A 254 -16.40 -3.36 -17.86
CA ILE A 254 -16.84 -3.25 -16.46
C ILE A 254 -16.23 -2.02 -15.80
N ARG A 255 -14.92 -1.76 -15.96
CA ARG A 255 -14.28 -0.53 -15.44
C ARG A 255 -14.91 0.75 -15.99
N GLN A 256 -15.22 0.78 -17.30
CA GLN A 256 -15.92 1.92 -17.89
C GLN A 256 -17.32 2.14 -17.30
N LEU A 257 -18.08 1.06 -17.09
CA LEU A 257 -19.42 1.14 -16.50
C LEU A 257 -19.39 1.49 -15.03
N TRP A 258 -18.38 1.01 -14.31
CA TRP A 258 -18.08 1.38 -12.94
C TRP A 258 -17.83 2.89 -12.82
N ALA A 259 -16.89 3.43 -13.60
CA ALA A 259 -16.60 4.86 -13.64
C ALA A 259 -17.87 5.68 -13.93
N ARG A 260 -18.63 5.27 -14.95
CA ARG A 260 -19.90 5.93 -15.30
C ARG A 260 -20.93 5.87 -14.18
N ALA A 261 -21.08 4.76 -13.48
CA ALA A 261 -22.02 4.63 -12.37
C ALA A 261 -21.67 5.60 -11.23
N TRP A 262 -20.38 5.75 -10.91
CA TRP A 262 -19.92 6.76 -9.96
C TRP A 262 -20.11 8.20 -10.46
N ASP A 263 -19.87 8.48 -11.75
CA ASP A 263 -20.16 9.78 -12.38
C ASP A 263 -21.62 10.19 -12.21
N GLU A 264 -22.55 9.24 -12.30
CA GLU A 264 -23.98 9.51 -12.11
C GLU A 264 -24.29 9.93 -10.67
N LEU A 265 -23.47 9.57 -9.68
CA LEU A 265 -23.58 9.99 -8.29
C LEU A 265 -22.91 11.35 -7.99
N LYS A 266 -22.06 11.87 -8.90
CA LYS A 266 -21.37 13.15 -8.73
C LYS A 266 -22.36 14.32 -8.63
N LEU A 267 -22.04 15.25 -7.74
CA LEU A 267 -22.74 16.51 -7.55
C LEU A 267 -22.56 17.39 -8.79
N VAL A 268 -23.68 17.91 -9.30
CA VAL A 268 -23.70 18.78 -10.48
C VAL A 268 -23.68 20.23 -10.01
N LYS A 269 -22.78 21.03 -10.58
CA LYS A 269 -22.76 22.48 -10.35
C LYS A 269 -23.80 23.12 -11.25
N THR A 270 -24.87 23.65 -10.67
CA THR A 270 -25.87 24.46 -11.37
C THR A 270 -25.68 25.93 -11.02
N ALA A 271 -25.80 26.83 -12.00
CA ALA A 271 -25.83 28.26 -11.72
C ALA A 271 -27.08 28.57 -10.90
N GLY A 272 -26.90 29.03 -9.66
CA GLY A 272 -28.00 29.53 -8.84
C GLY A 272 -28.57 30.83 -9.40
N GLU A 273 -29.74 31.24 -8.90
CA GLU A 273 -30.45 32.45 -9.33
C GLU A 273 -29.59 33.71 -9.18
N ASP A 274 -28.67 33.74 -8.21
CA ASP A 274 -27.73 34.85 -7.96
C ASP A 274 -26.39 34.72 -8.72
N GLY A 275 -26.27 33.76 -9.65
CA GLY A 275 -25.01 33.46 -10.35
C GLY A 275 -23.97 32.70 -9.51
N VAL A 276 -24.28 32.39 -8.25
CA VAL A 276 -23.46 31.53 -7.39
C VAL A 276 -23.66 30.07 -7.78
N ALA A 277 -22.57 29.33 -8.03
CA ALA A 277 -22.65 27.90 -8.35
C ALA A 277 -23.11 27.10 -7.12
N ILE A 278 -24.32 26.53 -7.19
CA ILE A 278 -24.86 25.64 -6.16
C ILE A 278 -24.65 24.20 -6.61
N ALA A 279 -24.09 23.37 -5.75
CA ALA A 279 -23.95 21.94 -6.01
C ALA A 279 -25.29 21.24 -5.71
N GLN A 280 -25.98 20.75 -6.74
CA GLN A 280 -27.23 20.02 -6.60
C GLN A 280 -26.95 18.58 -6.14
N ILE A 281 -27.54 18.20 -5.01
CA ILE A 281 -27.47 16.84 -4.47
C ILE A 281 -28.58 16.00 -5.10
N LYS A 282 -28.20 14.96 -5.85
CA LYS A 282 -29.14 14.02 -6.48
C LYS A 282 -29.73 13.06 -5.44
N GLU A 283 -30.90 12.48 -5.71
CA GLU A 283 -31.53 11.48 -4.83
C GLU A 283 -30.63 10.25 -4.64
N ASN A 284 -29.98 9.76 -5.70
CA ASN A 284 -29.03 8.64 -5.58
C ASN A 284 -27.83 8.99 -4.70
N THR A 285 -27.38 10.26 -4.68
CA THR A 285 -26.29 10.70 -3.79
C THR A 285 -26.76 10.77 -2.32
N LYS A 286 -28.03 11.14 -2.07
CA LYS A 286 -28.62 11.07 -0.72
C LYS A 286 -28.73 9.63 -0.25
N LEU A 287 -29.15 8.72 -1.13
CA LEU A 287 -29.22 7.29 -0.86
C LEU A 287 -27.84 6.69 -0.61
N LEU A 288 -26.82 7.09 -1.38
CA LEU A 288 -25.43 6.69 -1.11
C LEU A 288 -25.02 7.10 0.30
N ARG A 289 -25.31 8.35 0.70
CA ARG A 289 -24.97 8.84 2.05
C ARG A 289 -25.68 8.06 3.15
N SER A 290 -26.96 7.67 2.96
CA SER A 290 -27.67 6.88 3.97
C SER A 290 -27.16 5.43 4.05
N LEU A 291 -26.80 4.81 2.92
CA LEU A 291 -26.23 3.47 2.88
C LEU A 291 -24.82 3.41 3.51
N LEU A 292 -24.07 4.50 3.43
CA LEU A 292 -22.73 4.63 4.03
C LEU A 292 -22.76 5.13 5.48
N ALA A 293 -23.92 5.40 6.07
CA ALA A 293 -24.00 5.85 7.46
C ALA A 293 -23.61 4.73 8.43
N PRO A 294 -22.81 5.02 9.47
CA PRO A 294 -22.49 4.03 10.49
C PRO A 294 -23.74 3.65 11.29
N THR A 295 -23.68 2.51 11.97
CA THR A 295 -24.77 2.09 12.88
C THR A 295 -24.83 3.00 14.11
N THR A 296 -23.66 3.45 14.58
CA THR A 296 -23.48 4.37 15.69
C THR A 296 -22.46 5.45 15.32
N GLU A 297 -22.64 6.69 15.78
CA GLU A 297 -21.74 7.81 15.42
C GLU A 297 -20.26 7.58 15.80
N ASP A 298 -20.00 6.74 16.80
CA ASP A 298 -18.64 6.41 17.25
C ASP A 298 -17.92 5.35 16.37
N GLU A 299 -18.65 4.68 15.47
CA GLU A 299 -18.11 3.56 14.67
C GLU A 299 -17.12 4.03 13.60
N TYR A 300 -17.40 5.18 12.97
CA TYR A 300 -16.49 5.92 12.11
C TYR A 300 -17.01 7.31 11.74
N ASP A 301 -16.08 8.20 11.36
CA ASP A 301 -16.38 9.52 10.79
C ASP A 301 -16.91 9.38 9.35
N ILE A 302 -18.20 9.68 9.16
CA ILE A 302 -18.89 9.52 7.88
C ILE A 302 -18.25 10.36 6.76
N PRO A 303 -18.02 9.81 5.56
CA PRO A 303 -17.56 10.60 4.41
C PRO A 303 -18.56 11.73 4.10
N ARG A 304 -18.05 12.89 3.65
CA ARG A 304 -18.90 14.05 3.30
C ARG A 304 -19.78 13.79 2.05
N ILE A 305 -19.41 12.79 1.25
CA ILE A 305 -20.00 12.46 -0.05
C ILE A 305 -20.05 13.68 -0.97
N ALA A 306 -18.87 14.18 -1.34
CA ALA A 306 -18.69 15.11 -2.44
C ALA A 306 -18.01 14.40 -3.62
N ASN A 307 -17.74 15.14 -4.71
CA ASN A 307 -17.13 14.57 -5.92
C ASN A 307 -15.76 13.94 -5.63
N ARG A 308 -15.05 14.42 -4.60
CA ARG A 308 -13.78 13.83 -4.16
C ARG A 308 -13.97 12.42 -3.60
N GLU A 309 -14.86 12.25 -2.64
CA GLU A 309 -15.14 10.92 -2.07
C GLU A 309 -15.67 9.95 -3.14
N ILE A 310 -16.43 10.46 -4.11
CA ILE A 310 -16.90 9.65 -5.24
C ILE A 310 -15.75 9.21 -6.14
N LEU A 311 -14.81 10.11 -6.48
CA LEU A 311 -13.59 9.76 -7.22
C LEU A 311 -12.71 8.76 -6.43
N PHE A 312 -12.69 8.88 -5.11
CA PHE A 312 -12.01 7.92 -4.25
C PHE A 312 -12.64 6.52 -4.32
N PHE A 313 -13.97 6.41 -4.26
CA PHE A 313 -14.64 5.11 -4.40
C PHE A 313 -14.49 4.54 -5.82
N GLU A 314 -14.53 5.42 -6.83
CA GLU A 314 -14.29 5.08 -8.22
C GLU A 314 -12.90 4.44 -8.43
N SER A 315 -11.85 4.98 -7.80
CA SER A 315 -10.48 4.48 -7.99
C SER A 315 -10.18 3.10 -7.41
N MET A 316 -11.04 2.56 -6.54
CA MET A 316 -10.81 1.28 -5.85
C MET A 316 -10.67 0.06 -6.78
N ILE A 317 -11.19 0.11 -8.01
CA ILE A 317 -11.01 -0.98 -9.00
C ILE A 317 -10.28 -0.53 -10.27
N ASP A 318 -9.99 0.76 -10.39
CA ASP A 318 -9.37 1.34 -11.60
C ASP A 318 -7.87 1.06 -11.67
N THR A 319 -7.28 0.66 -10.55
CA THR A 319 -5.88 0.25 -10.50
C THR A 319 -5.62 -0.97 -11.40
N PRO A 320 -4.57 -0.92 -12.26
CA PRO A 320 -4.24 -2.02 -13.17
C PRO A 320 -3.79 -3.26 -12.40
N GLU A 321 -3.04 -3.06 -11.31
CA GLU A 321 -2.46 -4.11 -10.47
C GLU A 321 -3.27 -4.33 -9.19
N ASP A 322 -3.02 -5.47 -8.53
CA ASP A 322 -3.43 -5.66 -7.13
C ASP A 322 -2.46 -4.87 -6.24
N TRP A 323 -2.98 -3.87 -5.54
CA TRP A 323 -2.17 -2.95 -4.74
C TRP A 323 -1.81 -3.50 -3.37
N LEU A 324 -2.42 -4.61 -2.94
CA LEU A 324 -2.28 -5.08 -1.57
C LEU A 324 -0.83 -5.35 -1.17
N ASP A 325 -0.06 -6.03 -2.02
CA ASP A 325 1.35 -6.35 -1.74
C ASP A 325 2.22 -5.10 -1.70
N SER A 326 2.06 -4.19 -2.67
CA SER A 326 2.75 -2.89 -2.70
C SER A 326 2.42 -2.05 -1.46
N MET A 327 1.16 -2.00 -1.04
CA MET A 327 0.73 -1.31 0.17
C MET A 327 1.34 -1.96 1.43
N ASN A 328 1.38 -3.28 1.52
CA ASN A 328 2.01 -4.00 2.63
C ASN A 328 3.53 -3.76 2.68
N ALA A 329 4.22 -3.71 1.54
CA ALA A 329 5.64 -3.39 1.47
C ALA A 329 5.92 -1.95 1.92
N ILE A 330 5.09 -0.98 1.50
CA ILE A 330 5.17 0.40 1.99
C ILE A 330 4.92 0.47 3.50
N TRP A 331 3.91 -0.26 3.98
CA TRP A 331 3.59 -0.33 5.40
C TRP A 331 4.73 -0.91 6.23
N GLN A 332 5.37 -1.98 5.75
CA GLN A 332 6.54 -2.57 6.41
C GLN A 332 7.67 -1.54 6.55
N ARG A 333 7.98 -0.78 5.47
CA ARG A 333 8.96 0.31 5.54
C ARG A 333 8.58 1.39 6.57
N CYS A 334 7.29 1.75 6.66
CA CYS A 334 6.80 2.68 7.68
C CYS A 334 6.97 2.12 9.10
N GLN A 335 6.70 0.82 9.30
CA GLN A 335 6.90 0.15 10.58
C GLN A 335 8.38 0.12 10.95
N ASP A 336 9.27 -0.31 10.04
CA ASP A 336 10.70 -0.41 10.29
C ASP A 336 11.27 0.97 10.69
N LEU A 337 10.88 2.03 9.99
CA LEU A 337 11.31 3.39 10.33
C LEU A 337 10.69 3.92 11.61
N TYR A 338 9.45 3.53 11.93
CA TYR A 338 8.85 3.84 13.23
C TYR A 338 9.67 3.20 14.36
N GLU A 339 10.05 1.93 14.19
CA GLU A 339 10.88 1.21 15.16
C GLU A 339 12.31 1.79 15.24
N GLN A 340 12.92 2.18 14.12
CA GLN A 340 14.27 2.74 14.12
C GLN A 340 14.36 4.19 14.65
N GLU A 341 13.33 5.02 14.41
CA GLU A 341 13.35 6.43 14.79
C GLU A 341 12.77 6.66 16.19
N ILE A 342 11.65 6.01 16.52
CA ILE A 342 10.82 6.34 17.68
C ILE A 342 10.94 5.27 18.77
N ASP A 343 11.09 4.00 18.41
CA ASP A 343 11.13 2.92 19.38
C ASP A 343 12.47 2.91 20.15
N PRO A 344 12.45 2.93 21.49
CA PRO A 344 13.66 3.02 22.28
C PRO A 344 14.55 1.78 22.17
N ARG A 345 14.09 0.65 21.63
CA ARG A 345 14.85 -0.60 21.54
C ARG A 345 16.01 -0.57 20.55
N VAL A 346 15.82 0.12 19.44
CA VAL A 346 16.76 0.07 18.33
C VAL A 346 17.87 1.07 18.61
N PHE A 347 18.86 0.67 19.39
CA PHE A 347 20.00 1.54 19.74
C PHE A 347 21.07 1.57 18.65
N GLN A 348 21.25 0.46 17.92
CA GLN A 348 22.36 0.30 16.97
C GLN A 348 22.01 0.79 15.56
N GLN A 349 20.73 0.74 15.17
CA GLN A 349 20.24 1.17 13.86
C GLN A 349 19.30 2.37 13.97
N LYS A 350 19.71 3.40 14.72
CA LYS A 350 18.88 4.60 14.84
C LYS A 350 18.77 5.33 13.51
N ALA A 351 17.55 5.44 13.00
CA ALA A 351 17.27 6.32 11.90
C ALA A 351 17.44 7.78 12.31
N ARG A 352 17.64 8.66 11.32
CA ARG A 352 17.69 10.12 11.55
C ARG A 352 16.32 10.63 12.02
N GLU A 353 16.32 11.70 12.82
CA GLU A 353 15.08 12.41 13.16
C GLU A 353 14.37 12.89 11.88
N GLY A 354 13.08 12.60 11.79
CA GLY A 354 12.21 12.88 10.64
C GLY A 354 12.26 11.84 9.52
N ALA A 355 13.00 10.74 9.64
CA ALA A 355 13.07 9.69 8.61
C ALA A 355 11.70 9.08 8.30
N LEU A 356 10.93 8.73 9.33
CA LEU A 356 9.58 8.20 9.21
C LEU A 356 8.66 9.20 8.50
N ARG A 357 8.71 10.48 8.90
CA ARG A 357 7.91 11.54 8.28
C ARG A 357 8.22 11.68 6.80
N ASP A 358 9.50 11.70 6.47
CA ASP A 358 9.96 11.86 5.09
C ASP A 358 9.62 10.63 4.24
N ASN A 359 9.69 9.42 4.81
CA ASN A 359 9.23 8.19 4.15
C ASN A 359 7.71 8.16 3.94
N ILE A 360 6.91 8.59 4.92
CA ILE A 360 5.45 8.69 4.75
C ILE A 360 5.13 9.69 3.62
N LEU A 361 5.85 10.82 3.52
CA LEU A 361 5.68 11.77 2.41
C LEU A 361 6.02 11.16 1.05
N LEU A 362 7.04 10.30 0.99
CA LEU A 362 7.40 9.56 -0.22
C LEU A 362 6.32 8.53 -0.56
N ALA A 363 5.91 7.72 0.42
CA ALA A 363 4.85 6.74 0.31
C ALA A 363 3.53 7.35 -0.19
N CYS A 364 3.13 8.52 0.29
CA CYS A 364 1.93 9.21 -0.18
C CYS A 364 1.96 9.52 -1.69
N LYS A 365 3.14 9.61 -2.32
CA LYS A 365 3.28 9.80 -3.78
C LYS A 365 3.24 8.47 -4.54
N GLU A 366 3.62 7.38 -3.89
CA GLU A 366 3.56 6.03 -4.47
C GLU A 366 2.12 5.51 -4.49
N PHE A 367 1.31 5.83 -3.47
CA PHE A 367 -0.10 5.42 -3.42
C PHE A 367 -0.95 6.04 -4.55
N PRO A 368 -2.05 5.37 -4.96
CA PRO A 368 -3.06 5.99 -5.82
C PRO A 368 -3.55 7.32 -5.24
N GLU A 369 -3.96 8.23 -6.13
CA GLU A 369 -4.36 9.57 -5.73
C GLU A 369 -5.42 9.50 -4.61
N GLN A 370 -5.25 10.33 -3.58
CA GLN A 370 -6.13 10.43 -2.40
C GLN A 370 -6.00 9.29 -1.35
N TRP A 371 -5.35 8.17 -1.68
CA TRP A 371 -5.18 7.07 -0.71
C TRP A 371 -4.10 7.36 0.33
N GLY A 372 -3.05 8.10 -0.07
CA GLY A 372 -1.94 8.45 0.80
C GLY A 372 -2.37 9.20 2.08
N ASP A 373 -3.47 9.93 2.04
CA ASP A 373 -4.06 10.62 3.21
C ASP A 373 -4.45 9.62 4.32
N PHE A 374 -5.05 8.50 3.91
CA PHE A 374 -5.45 7.43 4.82
C PHE A 374 -4.29 6.62 5.35
N LEU A 375 -3.15 6.54 4.64
CA LEU A 375 -1.93 5.95 5.18
C LEU A 375 -1.42 6.73 6.39
N VAL A 376 -1.41 8.07 6.32
CA VAL A 376 -0.98 8.91 7.45
C VAL A 376 -1.89 8.71 8.66
N LEU A 377 -3.21 8.65 8.42
CA LEU A 377 -4.19 8.40 9.47
C LEU A 377 -4.06 6.98 10.03
N LEU A 378 -3.79 5.98 9.19
CA LEU A 378 -3.52 4.61 9.62
C LEU A 378 -2.31 4.57 10.56
N CYS A 379 -1.22 5.23 10.19
CA CYS A 379 -0.04 5.38 11.03
C CYS A 379 -0.39 6.01 12.39
N HIS A 380 -1.25 7.04 12.41
CA HIS A 380 -1.71 7.67 13.67
C HIS A 380 -2.55 6.74 14.56
N TYR A 381 -3.36 5.88 13.98
CA TYR A 381 -4.23 4.96 14.72
C TYR A 381 -3.55 3.65 15.13
N VAL A 382 -2.49 3.26 14.44
CA VAL A 382 -1.75 2.02 14.74
C VAL A 382 -0.53 2.32 15.60
N PHE A 383 0.29 3.31 15.24
CA PHE A 383 1.52 3.61 15.96
C PHE A 383 1.27 4.50 17.18
N PRO A 384 1.54 4.02 18.42
CA PRO A 384 1.14 4.70 19.65
C PRO A 384 1.65 6.15 19.76
N ARG A 385 2.85 6.40 19.20
CA ARG A 385 3.58 7.67 19.34
C ARG A 385 3.38 8.65 18.20
N ILE A 386 2.65 8.27 17.16
CA ILE A 386 2.23 9.23 16.14
C ILE A 386 1.04 10.01 16.70
N SER A 387 1.32 11.19 17.25
CA SER A 387 0.34 12.06 17.91
C SER A 387 -0.30 13.08 16.95
N THR A 388 -1.32 13.80 17.41
CA THR A 388 -1.88 14.95 16.69
C THR A 388 -0.81 16.00 16.38
N ARG A 389 0.18 16.18 17.27
CA ARG A 389 1.32 17.08 17.03
C ARG A 389 2.18 16.63 15.84
N PHE A 390 2.43 15.34 15.70
CA PHE A 390 3.14 14.80 14.53
C PHE A 390 2.36 15.11 13.25
N LEU A 391 1.04 14.90 13.25
CA LEU A 391 0.17 15.21 12.12
C LEU A 391 0.18 16.71 11.75
N GLU A 392 0.21 17.60 12.73
CA GLU A 392 0.35 19.05 12.50
C GLU A 392 1.70 19.41 11.87
N GLN A 393 2.80 18.76 12.29
CA GLN A 393 4.12 18.94 11.68
C GLN A 393 4.20 18.35 10.27
N PHE A 394 3.57 17.18 10.06
CA PHE A 394 3.48 16.53 8.75
C PHE A 394 2.70 17.41 7.77
N THR A 395 1.58 17.98 8.17
CA THR A 395 0.81 18.88 7.29
C THR A 395 1.50 20.21 7.02
N ALA A 396 2.35 20.68 7.95
CA ALA A 396 3.14 21.89 7.73
C ALA A 396 4.12 21.77 6.55
N SER A 397 4.65 20.58 6.23
CA SER A 397 5.51 20.37 5.05
C SER A 397 4.74 20.30 3.74
N LEU A 398 3.41 20.18 3.79
CA LEU A 398 2.57 20.11 2.59
C LEU A 398 2.11 21.47 2.08
N GLY A 399 2.25 22.55 2.85
CA GLY A 399 1.84 23.87 2.38
C GLY A 399 1.94 24.96 3.43
N THR A 400 1.97 26.21 2.95
CA THR A 400 2.03 27.41 3.82
C THR A 400 0.66 27.80 4.38
N THR A 401 -0.43 27.44 3.70
CA THR A 401 -1.81 27.78 4.09
C THR A 401 -2.64 26.51 4.36
N ASP A 402 -3.62 26.62 5.25
CA ASP A 402 -4.54 25.50 5.56
C ASP A 402 -5.35 25.07 4.31
N ALA A 403 -5.68 26.00 3.40
CA ALA A 403 -6.36 25.67 2.15
C ALA A 403 -5.49 24.81 1.21
N LEU A 404 -4.19 25.11 1.09
CA LEU A 404 -3.27 24.31 0.28
C LEU A 404 -3.04 22.93 0.90
N ARG A 405 -2.96 22.85 2.23
CA ARG A 405 -2.88 21.58 2.96
C ARG A 405 -4.14 20.75 2.76
N GLU A 406 -5.33 21.36 2.83
CA GLU A 406 -6.61 20.69 2.61
C GLU A 406 -6.82 20.27 1.15
N GLN A 407 -6.23 20.97 0.19
CA GLN A 407 -6.20 20.52 -1.19
C GLN A 407 -5.43 19.20 -1.34
N ARG A 408 -4.30 19.06 -0.63
CA ARG A 408 -3.40 17.90 -0.72
C ARG A 408 -3.81 16.71 0.16
N MET A 409 -4.24 16.98 1.40
CA MET A 409 -4.60 15.97 2.42
C MET A 409 -5.91 16.34 3.11
N PRO A 410 -7.05 16.25 2.42
CA PRO A 410 -8.33 16.71 2.92
C PRO A 410 -8.88 15.95 4.13
N TYR A 411 -8.70 14.63 4.19
CA TYR A 411 -9.18 13.79 5.27
C TYR A 411 -8.35 14.02 6.54
N LEU A 412 -7.02 14.12 6.43
CA LEU A 412 -6.14 14.50 7.53
C LEU A 412 -6.46 15.91 8.05
N MET A 413 -6.68 16.88 7.15
CA MET A 413 -7.06 18.23 7.57
C MET A 413 -8.44 18.28 8.24
N ARG A 414 -9.40 17.46 7.79
CA ARG A 414 -10.67 17.27 8.49
C ARG A 414 -10.46 16.70 9.89
N TYR A 415 -9.65 15.65 10.03
CA TYR A 415 -9.30 15.06 11.32
C TYR A 415 -8.66 16.09 12.28
N LEU A 416 -7.68 16.86 11.80
CA LEU A 416 -7.01 17.89 12.58
C LEU A 416 -7.97 18.99 13.05
N ARG A 417 -8.98 19.37 12.25
CA ARG A 417 -10.02 20.32 12.69
C ARG A 417 -10.85 19.75 13.83
N LEU A 418 -11.26 18.48 13.75
CA LEU A 418 -11.97 17.80 14.84
C LEU A 418 -11.11 17.72 16.10
N ALA A 419 -9.82 17.43 15.97
CA ALA A 419 -8.89 17.39 17.09
C ALA A 419 -8.69 18.77 17.74
N ARG A 420 -8.63 19.85 16.95
CA ARG A 420 -8.53 21.23 17.45
C ARG A 420 -9.75 21.67 18.26
N ILE A 421 -10.94 21.20 17.90
CA ILE A 421 -12.18 21.48 18.65
C ILE A 421 -12.17 20.77 20.02
N ASN A 422 -11.37 19.72 20.18
CA ASN A 422 -11.27 18.91 21.39
C ASN A 422 -9.91 19.10 22.10
N PRO A 423 -9.69 20.20 22.84
CA PRO A 423 -8.39 20.53 23.43
C PRO A 423 -7.87 19.49 24.45
N LYS A 424 -8.77 18.67 25.00
CA LYS A 424 -8.42 17.57 25.91
C LYS A 424 -7.54 16.51 25.24
N ILE A 425 -7.71 16.29 23.94
CA ILE A 425 -6.90 15.32 23.16
C ILE A 425 -5.43 15.72 23.21
N LYS A 426 -5.13 16.98 22.84
CA LYS A 426 -3.76 17.51 22.85
C LYS A 426 -3.15 17.49 24.25
N ALA A 427 -3.92 17.85 25.28
CA ALA A 427 -3.45 17.83 26.65
C ALA A 427 -3.08 16.41 27.12
N ARG A 428 -3.89 15.40 26.76
CA ARG A 428 -3.60 13.99 27.08
C ARG A 428 -2.36 13.51 26.35
N GLU A 429 -2.30 13.70 25.03
CA GLU A 429 -1.15 13.27 24.21
C GLU A 429 0.16 13.89 24.70
N LEU A 430 0.15 15.18 25.10
CA LEU A 430 1.33 15.84 25.65
C LEU A 430 1.80 15.17 26.95
N LYS A 431 0.87 14.84 27.85
CA LYS A 431 1.19 14.15 29.11
C LYS A 431 1.73 12.73 28.86
N GLU A 432 1.14 12.00 27.92
CA GLU A 432 1.59 10.66 27.52
C GLU A 432 3.00 10.70 26.92
N GLU A 433 3.30 11.73 26.12
CA GLU A 433 4.62 11.97 25.52
C GLU A 433 5.67 12.37 26.57
N GLU A 434 5.34 13.26 27.50
CA GLU A 434 6.24 13.63 28.61
C GLU A 434 6.56 12.43 29.51
N ALA A 435 5.55 11.63 29.85
CA ALA A 435 5.73 10.40 30.62
C ALA A 435 6.64 9.41 29.87
N TRP A 436 6.40 9.21 28.57
CA TRP A 436 7.22 8.31 27.76
C TRP A 436 8.66 8.79 27.61
N ARG A 437 8.90 10.09 27.38
CA ARG A 437 10.26 10.65 27.34
C ARG A 437 11.00 10.44 28.65
N SER A 438 10.30 10.60 29.77
CA SER A 438 10.87 10.37 31.10
C SER A 438 11.29 8.91 31.27
N GLN A 439 10.40 7.96 30.93
CA GLN A 439 10.70 6.53 31.00
C GLN A 439 11.80 6.11 30.01
N SER A 440 11.81 6.67 28.80
CA SER A 440 12.83 6.38 27.78
C SER A 440 14.21 6.90 28.19
N LEU A 441 14.27 8.05 28.85
CA LEU A 441 15.50 8.57 29.43
C LEU A 441 15.99 7.68 30.58
N GLU A 442 15.09 7.20 31.43
CA GLU A 442 15.38 6.25 32.51
C GLU A 442 15.95 4.94 31.95
N LEU A 443 15.30 4.35 30.95
CA LEU A 443 15.75 3.17 30.22
C LEU A 443 17.15 3.38 29.61
N ARG A 444 17.37 4.51 28.94
CA ARG A 444 18.69 4.82 28.37
C ARG A 444 19.76 4.95 29.46
N ASN A 445 19.45 5.56 30.59
CA ASN A 445 20.38 5.67 31.72
C ASN A 445 20.68 4.30 32.36
N PHE A 446 19.69 3.41 32.39
CA PHE A 446 19.83 2.04 32.86
C PHE A 446 20.76 1.24 31.94
N LEU A 447 20.48 1.20 30.64
CA LEU A 447 21.26 0.45 29.65
C LEU A 447 22.70 0.96 29.48
N THR A 448 22.94 2.24 29.72
CA THR A 448 24.31 2.80 29.70
C THR A 448 25.08 2.60 31.01
N GLY A 449 24.53 1.85 31.98
CA GLY A 449 25.15 1.60 33.28
C GLY A 449 25.25 2.84 34.18
N ARG A 450 24.58 3.94 33.82
CA ARG A 450 24.60 5.20 34.59
C ARG A 450 23.64 5.20 35.78
N ALA A 451 22.63 4.31 35.78
CA ALA A 451 21.65 4.20 36.85
C ALA A 451 22.25 3.60 38.15
N GLU A 452 23.06 2.54 38.05
CA GLU A 452 23.62 1.83 39.21
C GLU A 452 24.63 2.68 40.01
N SER A 453 25.26 3.66 39.36
CA SER A 453 26.24 4.54 40.01
C SER A 453 25.62 5.41 41.12
N LYS A 454 24.33 5.78 41.02
CA LYS A 454 23.67 6.63 42.01
C LYS A 454 23.23 5.88 43.27
N ASP A 455 22.74 4.64 43.14
CA ASP A 455 22.29 3.85 44.29
C ASP A 455 23.45 3.21 45.06
N LEU A 456 24.56 2.86 44.38
CA LEU A 456 25.81 2.47 45.05
C LEU A 456 26.45 3.64 45.84
N LEU A 457 26.25 4.89 45.42
CA LEU A 457 26.70 6.08 46.15
C LEU A 457 25.81 6.42 47.36
N HIS A 458 24.50 6.16 47.31
CA HIS A 458 23.63 6.34 48.48
C HIS A 458 23.84 5.24 49.54
N ASN A 459 24.07 3.99 49.14
CA ASN A 459 24.35 2.91 50.10
C ASN A 459 25.76 2.96 50.73
N LYS A 460 26.73 3.64 50.10
CA LYS A 460 28.06 3.87 50.72
C LYS A 460 28.06 4.98 51.78
N ARG A 461 27.10 5.92 51.76
CA ARG A 461 27.04 7.03 52.72
C ARG A 461 26.39 6.68 54.06
N VAL A 462 25.64 5.57 54.13
CA VAL A 462 24.95 5.14 55.37
C VAL A 462 25.81 4.19 56.23
N LYS A 463 26.93 3.65 55.71
CA LYS A 463 27.81 2.73 56.45
C LYS A 463 29.06 3.37 57.11
N SER A 464 29.19 4.70 57.14
CA SER A 464 30.35 5.37 57.77
C SER A 464 30.00 6.20 59.02
N VAL A 465 29.08 5.71 59.86
CA VAL A 465 28.94 6.19 61.25
C VAL A 465 29.05 4.97 62.16
N SER A 466 30.27 4.59 62.50
CA SER A 466 30.53 3.76 63.68
C SER A 466 30.44 4.66 64.91
N PRO A 467 29.65 4.31 65.94
CA PRO A 467 29.74 4.97 67.23
C PRO A 467 31.03 4.49 67.92
N ASN A 468 31.94 5.42 68.18
CA ASN A 468 33.08 5.17 69.08
C ASN A 468 32.55 4.78 70.47
N GLY A 469 33.19 3.77 71.03
CA GLY A 469 32.82 3.10 72.26
C GLY A 469 33.10 3.87 73.53
N VAL A 470 32.52 3.34 74.61
CA VAL A 470 32.99 3.40 75.99
C VAL A 470 33.76 2.12 76.28
#